data_AF-A0A7V8NLW1-F1
#
_entry.id   AF-A0A7V8NLW1-F1
#
_cell.length_a   1.000
_cell.length_b   1.000
_cell.length_c   1.000
_cell.angle_alpha   90.00
_cell.angle_beta   90.00
_cell.angle_gamma   90.00
#
_symmetry.space_group_name_H-M   'P 1'
#
loop_
_entity.id
_entity.type
_entity.pdbx_description
1 polymer ?
#
loop_
_entity_poly.entity_id
_entity_poly.type
_entity_poly.pdbx_seq_one_letter_code
_entity_poly.pdbx_strand_id
1 'polypeptide(L)' 'DGSLKQVDCLGSQMRLVIVGTDGKITRLLVTDPGKVVILGGGSQALGCGPQKLRRVSLEYFPKTNARLATAGEVATIEFQ' A
#
# COMPACT_ATOMS: atom_id res chain seq x y z
N ASP A 1 -10.87 -1.13 0.74
CA ASP A 1 -10.80 -1.29 -0.72
C ASP A 1 -10.41 0.01 -1.42
N GLY A 2 -9.68 -0.10 -2.54
CA GLY A 2 -9.30 1.04 -3.36
C GLY A 2 -8.45 0.63 -4.56
N SER A 3 -7.79 1.62 -5.16
CA SER A 3 -6.81 1.41 -6.23
C SER A 3 -5.42 1.84 -5.78
N LEU A 4 -4.43 0.96 -5.95
CA LEU A 4 -3.03 1.29 -5.73
C LEU A 4 -2.56 2.21 -6.85
N LYS A 5 -2.23 3.46 -6.52
CA LYS A 5 -1.85 4.49 -7.51
C LYS A 5 -0.36 4.71 -7.59
N GLN A 6 0.35 4.61 -6.47
CA GLN A 6 1.78 4.90 -6.40
C GLN A 6 2.43 4.14 -5.24
N VAL A 7 3.69 3.77 -5.44
CA VAL A 7 4.56 3.20 -4.41
C VAL A 7 5.76 4.12 -4.26
N ASP A 8 5.88 4.78 -3.11
CA ASP A 8 7.07 5.57 -2.78
C ASP A 8 8.07 4.69 -2.04
N CYS A 9 9.22 4.42 -2.64
CA CYS A 9 10.29 3.67 -1.98
C CYS A 9 11.12 4.61 -1.10
N LEU A 10 11.24 4.26 0.18
CA LEU A 10 11.82 5.07 1.25
C LEU A 10 12.97 4.31 1.91
N GLY A 11 13.96 3.90 1.10
CA GLY A 11 15.02 2.99 1.54
C GLY A 11 14.51 1.56 1.65
N SER A 12 14.55 0.99 2.86
CA SER A 12 14.04 -0.37 3.14
C SER A 12 12.53 -0.43 3.35
N GLN A 13 11.87 0.72 3.41
CA GLN A 13 10.43 0.84 3.60
C GLN A 13 9.78 1.32 2.30
N MET A 14 8.46 1.15 2.19
CA MET A 14 7.70 1.78 1.11
C MET A 14 6.40 2.37 1.63
N ARG A 15 5.97 3.47 1.03
CA ARG A 15 4.67 4.09 1.28
C ARG A 15 3.76 3.84 0.09
N LEU A 16 2.64 3.19 0.36
CA LEU A 16 1.59 2.95 -0.62
C LEU A 16 0.65 4.16 -0.65
N VAL A 17 0.29 4.60 -1.85
CA VAL A 17 -0.74 5.62 -2.08
C VAL A 17 -1.95 4.95 -2.69
N ILE A 18 -3.03 4.89 -1.93
CA ILE A 18 -4.28 4.24 -2.29
C ILE A 18 -5.34 5.32 -2.51
N VAL A 19 -6.04 5.24 -3.63
CA VAL A 19 -7.28 5.99 -3.84
C VAL A 19 -8.43 5.07 -3.42
N GLY A 20 -9.10 5.41 -2.33
CA GLY A 20 -10.28 4.70 -1.84
C GLY A 20 -11.42 4.77 -2.84
N THR A 21 -12.38 3.87 -2.71
CA THR A 21 -13.61 3.89 -3.51
C THR A 21 -14.45 5.14 -3.26
N ASP A 22 -14.25 5.79 -2.11
CA ASP A 22 -14.80 7.11 -1.74
C ASP A 22 -14.04 8.29 -2.37
N GLY A 23 -13.02 8.03 -3.19
CA GLY A 23 -12.17 9.03 -3.83
C GLY A 23 -11.10 9.63 -2.91
N LYS A 24 -11.06 9.26 -1.62
CA LYS A 24 -10.06 9.78 -0.69
C LYS A 24 -8.71 9.12 -0.89
N ILE A 25 -7.66 9.89 -0.62
CA ILE A 25 -6.29 9.37 -0.68
C ILE A 25 -5.88 8.90 0.71
N THR A 26 -5.56 7.61 0.82
CA THR A 26 -4.99 7.00 2.01
C THR A 26 -3.55 6.61 1.74
N ARG A 27 -2.66 6.94 2.67
CA ARG A 27 -1.25 6.56 2.61
C ARG A 27 -0.95 5.56 3.71
N LEU A 28 -0.37 4.42 3.35
CA LEU A 28 -0.03 3.35 4.28
C LEU A 28 1.44 2.99 4.17
N LEU A 29 2.05 2.62 5.29
CA LEU A 29 3.45 2.26 5.37
C LEU A 29 3.62 0.75 5.31
N VAL A 30 4.50 0.28 4.46
CA VAL A 30 5.08 -1.05 4.55
C VAL A 30 6.45 -0.88 5.19
N THR A 31 6.52 -1.20 6.49
CA THR A 31 7.76 -1.09 7.28
C THR A 31 8.74 -2.21 6.94
N ASP A 32 8.22 -3.41 6.70
CA ASP A 32 9.00 -4.61 6.38
C ASP A 32 8.23 -5.40 5.30
N PRO A 33 8.73 -5.44 4.05
CA PRO A 33 8.07 -6.16 2.97
C PRO A 33 7.94 -7.67 3.23
N GLY A 34 8.83 -8.26 4.04
CA GLY A 34 8.80 -9.68 4.38
C GLY A 34 7.70 -10.05 5.38
N LYS A 35 7.02 -9.07 5.96
CA LYS A 35 5.92 -9.26 6.92
C LYS A 35 4.54 -8.93 6.34
N VAL A 36 4.48 -8.52 5.08
CA VAL A 36 3.21 -8.23 4.41
C VAL A 36 2.74 -9.46 3.67
N VAL A 37 1.52 -9.89 3.95
CA VAL A 37 0.88 -10.96 3.19
C VAL A 37 0.35 -10.38 1.89
N ILE A 38 0.73 -10.97 0.76
CA ILE A 38 0.31 -10.55 -0.58
C ILE A 38 -0.53 -11.68 -1.20
N LEU A 39 -1.79 -11.38 -1.54
CA LEU A 39 -2.79 -12.32 -2.05
C LEU A 39 -3.27 -11.92 -3.47
N GLY A 40 -3.68 -12.92 -4.26
CA GLY A 40 -4.27 -12.77 -5.61
C GLY A 40 -3.50 -13.52 -6.70
N GLY A 41 -3.97 -13.44 -7.96
CA GLY A 41 -3.34 -14.13 -9.10
C GLY A 41 -2.14 -13.38 -9.72
N GLY A 42 -1.19 -14.12 -10.28
CA GLY A 42 -0.06 -13.59 -11.08
C GLY A 42 1.16 -13.10 -10.28
N SER A 43 2.21 -12.66 -10.99
CA SER A 43 3.37 -12.01 -10.34
C SER A 43 3.01 -10.62 -9.85
N GLN A 44 2.90 -10.45 -8.53
CA GLN A 44 2.53 -9.19 -7.90
C GLN A 44 3.77 -8.43 -7.44
N ALA A 45 4.53 -7.93 -8.40
CA ALA A 45 5.62 -7.01 -8.10
C ALA A 45 5.06 -5.64 -7.66
N LEU A 46 5.65 -5.09 -6.59
CA LEU A 46 5.46 -3.70 -6.15
C LEU A 46 6.68 -2.90 -6.59
N GLY A 47 6.68 -2.44 -7.85
CA GLY A 47 7.72 -1.54 -8.34
C GLY A 47 7.56 -0.14 -7.75
N CYS A 48 8.67 0.58 -7.54
CA CYS A 48 8.61 1.98 -7.12
C CYS A 48 7.98 2.86 -8.22
N GLY A 49 7.32 3.93 -7.81
CA GLY A 49 6.71 4.92 -8.70
C GLY A 49 5.22 4.67 -8.98
N PRO A 50 4.67 5.36 -10.00
CA PRO A 50 3.27 5.23 -10.40
C PRO A 50 2.93 3.79 -10.77
N GLN A 51 1.80 3.31 -10.27
CA GLN A 51 1.28 1.99 -10.58
C GLN A 51 0.21 2.09 -11.67
N LYS A 52 0.14 1.09 -12.54
CA LYS A 52 -1.06 0.87 -13.35
C LYS A 52 -2.26 0.68 -12.41
N LEU A 53 -3.45 1.06 -12.86
CA LEU A 53 -4.66 0.99 -12.05
C LEU A 53 -4.91 -0.47 -11.62
N ARG A 54 -4.56 -0.79 -10.36
CA ARG A 54 -4.68 -2.13 -9.76
C ARG A 54 -5.61 -2.01 -8.56
N ARG A 55 -6.73 -2.75 -8.58
CA ARG A 55 -7.64 -2.81 -7.44
C ARG A 55 -7.02 -3.63 -6.32
N VAL A 56 -7.18 -3.12 -5.11
CA VAL A 56 -6.61 -3.72 -3.90
C VAL A 56 -7.57 -3.60 -2.73
N SER A 57 -7.64 -4.66 -1.93
CA SER A 57 -8.08 -4.60 -0.54
C SER A 57 -6.85 -4.61 0.36
N LEU A 58 -6.87 -3.80 1.43
CA LEU A 58 -5.76 -3.73 2.38
C LEU A 58 -6.27 -3.84 3.80
N GLU A 59 -5.60 -4.67 4.58
CA GLU A 59 -5.69 -4.65 6.03
C GLU A 59 -4.46 -3.92 6.57
N TYR A 60 -4.68 -3.09 7.59
CA TYR A 60 -3.61 -2.30 8.20
C TYR A 60 -3.87 -2.06 9.68
N PHE A 61 -2.78 -1.92 10.43
CA PHE A 61 -2.82 -1.50 11.81
C PHE A 61 -2.81 0.03 11.88
N PRO A 62 -3.81 0.67 12.53
CA PRO A 62 -3.80 2.11 12.75
C PRO A 62 -2.56 2.53 13.55
N LYS A 63 -1.63 3.23 12.88
CA LYS A 63 -0.34 3.65 13.45
C LYS A 63 0.18 4.82 12.64
N THR A 64 -0.36 5.99 12.95
CA THR A 64 -0.07 7.21 12.21
C THR A 64 1.41 7.58 12.31
N ASN A 65 2.02 7.92 11.19
CA ASN A 65 3.37 8.46 11.14
C ASN A 65 3.34 9.80 10.41
N ALA A 66 3.40 10.89 11.19
CA ALA A 66 3.34 12.24 10.66
C ALA A 66 4.51 12.57 9.73
N ARG A 67 5.72 12.07 10.04
CA ARG A 67 6.93 12.29 9.22
C ARG A 67 6.80 11.68 7.83
N LEU A 68 6.15 10.52 7.72
CA LEU A 68 5.93 9.83 6.46
C LEU A 68 4.53 10.07 5.87
N ALA A 69 3.71 10.89 6.54
CA ALA A 69 2.32 11.16 6.18
C ALA A 69 1.49 9.88 5.94
N THR A 70 1.66 8.85 6.78
CA THR A 70 0.90 7.59 6.68
C THR A 70 -0.11 7.42 7.82
N ALA A 71 -1.25 6.82 7.53
CA ALA A 71 -2.32 6.57 8.50
C ALA A 71 -2.09 5.30 9.33
N GLY A 72 -1.34 4.32 8.79
CA GLY A 72 -1.06 3.06 9.46
C GLY A 72 -0.02 2.20 8.75
N GLU A 73 0.21 1.01 9.31
CA GLU A 73 1.14 0.00 8.80
C GLU A 73 0.38 -1.16 8.14
N VAL A 74 0.75 -1.51 6.91
CA VAL A 74 0.10 -2.56 6.12
C VAL A 74 0.39 -3.94 6.70
N ALA A 75 -0.64 -4.76 6.81
CA ALA A 75 -0.55 -6.17 7.19
C ALA A 75 -0.78 -7.08 5.98
N THR A 76 -1.82 -6.78 5.20
CA THR A 76 -2.26 -7.61 4.07
C THR A 76 -2.53 -6.72 2.85
N ILE A 77 -2.15 -7.19 1.67
CA ILE A 77 -2.52 -6.62 0.38
C ILE A 77 -3.15 -7.74 -0.45
N GLU A 78 -4.42 -7.59 -0.80
CA GLU A 78 -5.10 -8.49 -1.72
C GLU A 78 -5.34 -7.77 -3.04
N PHE A 79 -4.79 -8.30 -4.13
CA PHE A 79 -5.02 -7.82 -5.48
C PHE A 79 -6.22 -8.52 -6.10
N GLN A 80 -7.12 -7.70 -6.66
CA GLN A 80 -8.34 -8.13 -7.36
C GLN A 80 -8.16 -8.12 -8.88
#